data_AF-A0A382CVQ6-F1
#
_entry.id   AF-A0A382CVQ6-F1
#
_cell.length_a   1.000
_cell.length_b   1.000
_cell.length_c   1.000
_cell.angle_alpha   90.00
_cell.angle_beta   90.00
_cell.angle_gamma   90.00
#
_symmetry.space_group_name_H-M   'P 1'
#
loop_
_entity.id
_entity.type
_entity.pdbx_description
1 polymer ?
#
loop_
_entity_poly.entity_id
_entity_poly.type
_entity_poly.pdbx_seq_one_letter_code
_entity_poly.pdbx_strand_id
1 'polypeptide(L)'
;MELIRRGVEEIIPEDELISKLEGSRESGKPLTVKLGCDPSRPDLHIGHGVVLRKLRHFQDLGHQAVLVIGDFTAMIGDPSGRNKTRPQLTLEEARTNADSYVEQSKVILDI
;
A
#
# COMPACT_ATOMS: atom_id res chain seq x y z
N MET A 1 -11.33 12.60 9.81
CA MET A 1 -11.91 11.94 8.62
C MET A 1 -11.71 12.70 7.32
N GLU A 2 -11.80 14.04 7.27
CA GLU A 2 -11.67 14.82 6.02
C GLU A 2 -10.45 14.44 5.16
N LEU A 3 -9.26 14.38 5.76
CA LEU A 3 -8.01 14.01 5.07
C LEU A 3 -8.03 12.58 4.52
N ILE A 4 -8.65 11.65 5.26
CA ILE A 4 -8.77 10.24 4.87
C ILE A 4 -9.80 10.07 3.77
N ARG A 5 -10.93 10.77 3.80
CA ARG A 5 -11.97 10.70 2.75
C ARG A 5 -11.55 11.32 1.43
N ARG A 6 -10.70 12.35 1.45
CA ARG A 6 -10.29 13.07 0.24
C ARG A 6 -9.65 12.13 -0.79
N GLY A 7 -10.27 12.03 -1.97
CA GLY A 7 -9.76 11.24 -3.10
C GLY A 7 -9.81 9.73 -2.88
N VAL A 8 -10.66 9.25 -1.96
CA VAL A 8 -10.98 7.83 -1.78
C VAL A 8 -12.29 7.53 -2.49
N GLU A 9 -12.32 6.46 -3.26
CA GLU A 9 -13.52 5.99 -3.96
C GLU A 9 -14.56 5.45 -2.96
N GLU A 10 -14.14 4.58 -2.05
CA GLU A 10 -15.02 3.92 -1.09
C GLU A 10 -14.28 3.55 0.21
N ILE A 11 -15.00 3.53 1.34
CA ILE A 11 -14.51 3.08 2.65
C ILE A 11 -15.53 2.09 3.21
N ILE A 12 -15.09 0.86 3.48
CA ILE A 12 -15.98 -0.25 3.90
C ILE A 12 -15.41 -0.98 5.11
N PRO A 13 -16.15 -1.09 6.23
CA PRO A 13 -17.22 -0.18 6.65
C PRO A 13 -16.64 1.17 7.10
N GLU A 14 -17.29 2.28 6.74
CA GLU A 14 -16.80 3.60 7.13
C GLU A 14 -16.93 3.87 8.63
N ASP A 15 -18.04 3.45 9.22
CA ASP A 15 -18.30 3.52 10.66
C ASP A 15 -17.27 2.72 11.48
N GLU A 16 -16.83 1.57 10.97
CA GLU A 16 -15.77 0.79 11.61
C GLU A 16 -14.43 1.54 11.57
N LEU A 17 -14.08 2.18 10.45
CA LEU A 17 -12.86 2.98 10.35
C LEU A 17 -12.89 4.17 11.33
N ILE A 18 -14.03 4.86 11.43
CA ILE A 18 -14.21 5.95 12.41
C ILE A 18 -13.97 5.43 13.82
N SER A 19 -14.61 4.31 14.19
CA SER A 19 -14.48 3.70 15.51
C SER A 19 -13.03 3.31 15.84
N LYS A 20 -12.29 2.77 14.84
CA LYS A 20 -10.86 2.46 15.01
C LYS A 20 -9.99 3.70 15.21
N LEU A 21 -10.26 4.78 14.48
CA LEU A 21 -9.53 6.05 14.61
C LEU A 21 -9.77 6.70 15.97
N GLU A 22 -11.02 6.68 16.44
CA GLU A 22 -11.38 7.18 17.78
C GLU A 22 -10.70 6.36 18.87
N GLY A 23 -10.80 5.02 18.81
CA GLY A 23 -10.12 4.14 19.75
C GLY A 23 -8.59 4.29 19.73
N SER A 24 -8.00 4.53 18.55
CA SER A 24 -6.57 4.85 18.42
C SER A 24 -6.22 6.16 19.13
N ARG A 25 -7.04 7.20 18.95
CA ARG A 25 -6.86 8.51 19.60
C ARG A 25 -6.97 8.43 21.12
N GLU A 26 -7.93 7.66 21.63
CA GLU A 26 -8.17 7.50 23.07
C GLU A 26 -7.10 6.65 23.75
N SER A 27 -6.69 5.55 23.10
CA SER A 27 -5.70 4.62 23.66
C SER A 27 -4.25 5.03 23.41
N GLY A 28 -4.01 5.98 22.51
CA GLY A 28 -2.67 6.34 22.03
C GLY A 28 -2.00 5.23 21.21
N LYS A 29 -2.73 4.17 20.83
CA LYS A 29 -2.18 3.05 20.05
C LYS A 29 -2.38 3.31 18.55
N PRO A 30 -1.31 3.41 17.75
CA PRO A 30 -1.41 3.59 16.30
C PRO A 30 -2.19 2.46 15.62
N LEU A 31 -2.94 2.80 14.56
CA LEU A 31 -3.47 1.79 13.64
C LEU A 31 -2.35 1.28 12.73
N THR A 32 -2.44 0.01 12.35
CA THR A 32 -1.60 -0.58 11.29
C THR A 32 -2.33 -0.46 9.96
N VAL A 33 -1.78 0.31 9.03
CA VAL A 33 -2.37 0.58 7.72
C VAL A 33 -1.54 -0.12 6.65
N LYS A 34 -2.11 -1.16 6.04
CA LYS A 34 -1.43 -2.01 5.07
C LYS A 34 -1.69 -1.55 3.65
N LEU A 35 -0.64 -1.44 2.84
CA LEU A 35 -0.72 -1.33 1.38
C LEU A 35 0.08 -2.48 0.75
N GLY A 36 -0.58 -3.29 -0.08
CA GLY A 36 0.08 -4.33 -0.87
C GLY A 36 0.57 -3.79 -2.21
N CYS A 37 1.76 -4.18 -2.64
CA CYS A 37 2.31 -3.88 -3.96
C CYS A 37 2.87 -5.16 -4.59
N ASP A 38 2.50 -5.39 -5.86
CA ASP A 38 3.01 -6.48 -6.68
C ASP A 38 4.24 -5.99 -7.48
N PRO A 39 5.46 -6.48 -7.22
CA PRO A 39 6.68 -6.07 -7.91
C PRO A 39 6.80 -6.74 -9.29
N SER A 40 5.70 -6.84 -10.03
CA SER A 40 5.70 -7.42 -11.38
C SER A 40 6.42 -6.57 -12.44
N ARG A 41 6.83 -5.35 -12.05
CA ARG A 41 7.69 -4.43 -12.78
C ARG A 41 8.62 -3.73 -11.77
N PRO A 42 9.75 -3.14 -12.22
CA PRO A 42 10.71 -2.47 -11.33
C PRO A 42 10.25 -1.11 -10.82
N ASP A 43 9.31 -0.43 -11.49
CA ASP A 43 9.03 0.99 -11.25
C ASP A 43 7.63 1.31 -10.75
N LEU A 44 7.58 2.19 -9.74
CA LEU A 44 6.35 2.82 -9.27
C LEU A 44 5.99 3.98 -10.19
N HIS A 45 5.00 3.79 -11.06
CA HIS A 45 4.45 4.88 -11.85
C HIS A 45 3.53 5.83 -11.04
N ILE A 46 3.17 6.98 -11.62
CA ILE A 46 2.34 8.05 -11.01
C ILE A 46 1.02 7.52 -10.39
N GLY A 47 0.40 6.49 -10.97
CA GLY A 47 -0.80 5.86 -10.40
C GLY A 47 -0.61 5.33 -8.96
N HIS A 48 0.56 4.79 -8.62
CA HIS A 48 0.87 4.35 -7.26
C HIS A 48 0.98 5.52 -6.29
N GLY A 49 1.32 6.72 -6.79
CA GLY A 49 1.40 7.92 -5.98
C GLY A 49 0.09 8.29 -5.29
N VAL A 50 -1.06 7.88 -5.83
CA VAL A 50 -2.38 8.10 -5.19
C VAL A 50 -2.47 7.32 -3.88
N VAL A 51 -2.22 6.01 -3.93
CA VAL A 51 -2.32 5.13 -2.75
C VAL A 51 -1.18 5.34 -1.77
N LEU A 52 0.04 5.63 -2.25
CA LEU A 52 1.18 5.97 -1.39
C LEU A 52 0.95 7.27 -0.63
N ARG A 53 0.38 8.31 -1.26
CA ARG A 53 -0.01 9.53 -0.56
C ARG A 53 -1.11 9.28 0.47
N LYS A 54 -2.04 8.38 0.19
CA LYS A 54 -3.06 8.00 1.19
C LYS A 54 -2.42 7.32 2.40
N LEU A 55 -1.48 6.41 2.18
CA LEU A 55 -0.71 5.78 3.24
C LEU A 55 0.11 6.80 4.04
N ARG A 56 0.74 7.77 3.36
CA ARG A 56 1.43 8.90 3.99
C ARG A 56 0.51 9.73 4.88
N HIS A 57 -0.72 10.02 4.46
CA HIS A 57 -1.67 10.74 5.32
C HIS A 57 -1.94 9.99 6.64
N PHE A 58 -1.92 8.64 6.64
CA PHE A 58 -2.03 7.89 7.89
C PHE A 58 -0.76 8.05 8.75
N GLN A 59 0.43 8.11 8.17
CA GLN A 59 1.67 8.43 8.92
C GLN A 59 1.62 9.83 9.53
N ASP A 60 1.16 10.84 8.76
CA ASP A 60 1.02 12.21 9.24
C ASP A 60 0.01 12.32 10.41
N LEU A 61 -0.94 11.38 10.50
CA LEU A 61 -1.90 11.24 11.59
C LEU A 61 -1.37 10.39 12.77
N GLY A 62 -0.11 9.95 12.73
CA GLY A 62 0.55 9.17 13.77
C GLY A 62 0.29 7.66 13.72
N HIS A 63 -0.20 7.15 12.58
CA HIS A 63 -0.45 5.72 12.39
C HIS A 63 0.74 5.02 11.71
N GLN A 64 0.82 3.70 11.87
CA GLN A 64 1.88 2.90 11.28
C GLN A 64 1.51 2.50 9.85
N ALA A 65 2.30 2.98 8.89
CA ALA A 65 2.23 2.52 7.50
C ALA A 65 3.02 1.21 7.34
N VAL A 66 2.41 0.22 6.69
CA VAL A 66 3.05 -1.05 6.36
C VAL A 66 2.91 -1.31 4.87
N LEU A 67 4.00 -1.07 4.13
CA LEU A 67 4.10 -1.42 2.72
C LEU A 67 4.52 -2.89 2.60
N VAL A 68 3.65 -3.73 2.03
CA VAL A 68 3.91 -5.15 1.82
C VAL A 68 4.20 -5.38 0.35
N ILE A 69 5.44 -5.77 0.04
CA ILE A 69 5.86 -6.10 -1.32
C ILE A 69 5.75 -7.62 -1.49
N GLY A 70 4.83 -8.05 -2.34
CA GLY A 70 4.49 -9.45 -2.51
C GLY A 70 5.34 -10.14 -3.58
N ASP A 71 6.56 -10.52 -3.23
CA ASP A 71 7.46 -11.31 -4.09
C ASP A 71 6.87 -12.68 -4.48
N PHE A 72 6.21 -13.35 -3.55
CA PHE A 72 5.54 -14.63 -3.79
C PHE A 72 4.26 -14.51 -4.64
N THR A 73 3.48 -13.44 -4.45
CA THR A 73 2.28 -13.19 -5.27
C THR A 73 2.63 -12.84 -6.72
N ALA A 74 3.78 -12.18 -6.95
CA ALA A 74 4.29 -11.91 -8.29
C ALA A 74 4.61 -13.20 -9.06
N MET A 75 5.09 -14.24 -8.37
CA MET A 75 5.40 -15.54 -8.98
C MET A 75 4.14 -16.32 -9.39
N ILE A 76 3.05 -16.20 -8.63
CA ILE A 76 1.76 -16.87 -8.93
C ILE A 76 0.99 -16.09 -10.00
N GLY A 77 1.08 -14.75 -9.97
CA GLY A 77 0.32 -13.84 -10.80
C GLY A 77 -1.08 -13.59 -10.23
N ASP A 78 -1.45 -12.31 -10.08
CA ASP A 78 -2.80 -11.92 -9.68
C ASP A 78 -3.78 -12.14 -10.86
N PRO A 79 -4.81 -13.02 -10.73
CA PRO A 79 -5.79 -13.28 -11.78
C PRO A 79 -6.78 -12.11 -11.99
N SER A 80 -6.76 -11.09 -11.12
CA SER A 80 -7.67 -9.95 -11.15
C SER A 80 -7.51 -9.14 -12.45
N GLY A 81 -8.46 -9.34 -13.38
CA GLY A 81 -8.71 -8.44 -14.51
C GLY A 81 -7.85 -8.62 -15.77
N ARG A 82 -7.08 -9.70 -15.94
CA ARG A 82 -6.28 -9.91 -17.18
C ARG A 82 -6.45 -11.29 -17.82
N ASN A 83 -6.85 -11.30 -19.10
CA ASN A 83 -7.05 -12.48 -19.97
C ASN A 83 -5.76 -13.13 -20.52
N LYS A 84 -4.57 -12.77 -20.03
CA LYS A 84 -3.29 -13.36 -20.47
C LYS A 84 -2.42 -13.68 -19.27
N THR A 85 -1.97 -14.92 -19.18
CA THR A 85 -0.99 -15.37 -18.19
C THR A 85 0.26 -14.50 -18.32
N ARG A 86 0.63 -13.78 -17.26
CA ARG A 86 1.86 -12.98 -17.24
C ARG A 86 3.06 -13.93 -17.32
N PRO A 87 4.18 -13.53 -17.97
CA PRO A 87 5.43 -14.27 -17.83
C PRO A 87 5.81 -14.34 -16.35
N GLN A 88 6.13 -15.54 -15.86
CA GLN A 88 6.52 -15.74 -14.47
C GLN A 88 7.87 -15.07 -14.23
N LEU A 89 7.94 -14.22 -13.21
CA LEU A 89 9.20 -13.65 -12.73
C LEU A 89 9.94 -14.68 -11.90
N THR A 90 11.25 -14.70 -12.04
CA THR A 90 12.11 -15.41 -11.09
C THR A 90 12.07 -14.70 -9.74
N LEU A 91 12.38 -15.43 -8.67
CA LEU A 91 12.46 -14.86 -7.32
C LEU A 91 13.51 -13.74 -7.23
N GLU A 92 14.60 -13.85 -7.99
CA GLU A 92 15.67 -12.86 -8.03
C GLU A 92 15.22 -11.55 -8.71
N GLU A 93 14.50 -11.65 -9.84
CA GLU A 93 13.90 -10.48 -10.50
C GLU A 93 12.85 -9.82 -9.60
N ALA A 94 11.99 -10.62 -8.95
CA ALA A 94 10.98 -10.10 -8.02
C ALA A 94 11.62 -9.35 -6.85
N ARG A 95 12.73 -9.85 -6.30
CA ARG A 95 13.50 -9.17 -5.24
C ARG A 95 14.14 -7.88 -5.73
N THR A 96 14.76 -7.90 -6.90
CA THR A 96 15.36 -6.69 -7.49
C THR A 96 14.31 -5.59 -7.71
N ASN A 97 13.13 -5.97 -8.21
CA ASN A 97 12.00 -5.05 -8.35
C ASN A 97 11.49 -4.56 -6.99
N ALA A 98 11.45 -5.43 -5.98
CA ALA A 98 11.04 -5.06 -4.63
C ALA A 98 11.99 -4.02 -4.01
N ASP A 99 13.30 -4.20 -4.16
CA ASP A 99 14.29 -3.23 -3.66
C ASP A 99 14.10 -1.86 -4.32
N SER A 100 13.85 -1.84 -5.64
CA SER A 100 13.51 -0.63 -6.38
C SER A 100 12.24 0.05 -5.84
N TYR A 101 11.20 -0.73 -5.51
CA TYR A 101 9.95 -0.20 -4.93
C TYR A 101 10.20 0.45 -3.57
N VAL A 102 11.01 -0.18 -2.71
CA VAL A 102 11.38 0.39 -1.41
C VAL A 102 12.05 1.74 -1.63
N GLU A 103 13.08 1.82 -2.46
CA GLU A 103 13.80 3.08 -2.72
C GLU A 103 12.89 4.17 -3.28
N GLN A 104 12.06 3.86 -4.27
CA GLN A 104 11.16 4.83 -4.89
C GLN A 104 10.08 5.33 -3.91
N SER A 105 9.60 4.46 -3.02
CA SER A 105 8.53 4.81 -2.07
C SER A 105 8.97 5.83 -1.00
N LYS A 106 10.28 5.91 -0.70
CA LYS A 106 10.87 6.89 0.25
C LYS A 106 10.65 8.34 -0.14
N VAL A 107 10.34 8.62 -1.41
CA VAL A 107 10.01 9.98 -1.88
C VAL A 107 8.70 10.48 -1.25
N ILE A 108 7.81 9.57 -0.85
CA ILE A 108 6.48 9.89 -0.30
C ILE A 108 6.35 9.43 1.15
N LEU A 109 6.77 8.20 1.44
CA LEU A 109 6.64 7.57 2.75
C LEU A 109 7.86 7.85 3.62
N ASP A 110 7.65 7.94 4.93
CA ASP A 110 8.72 7.93 5.92
C ASP A 110 9.02 6.45 6.27
N ILE A 111 10.15 5.93 5.78
CA ILE A 111 10.55 4.51 5.86
C ILE A 111 11.84 4.38 6.65
#